data_AF-A0A146LSL5-F1
#
_entry.id   AF-A0A146LSL5-F1
#
_cell.length_a   1.000
_cell.length_b   1.000
_cell.length_c   1.000
_cell.angle_alpha   90.00
_cell.angle_beta   90.00
_cell.angle_gamma   90.00
#
_symmetry.space_group_name_H-M   'P 1'
#
loop_
_entity.id
_entity.type
_entity.pdbx_description
1 polymer ?
#
loop_
_entity_poly.entity_id
_entity_poly.type
_entity_poly.pdbx_seq_one_letter_code
_entity_poly.pdbx_strand_id
1 'polypeptide(L)'
;MSYFEKLSIQGIRCFGPDESDMGIIKFGLPLTLILGNNGCGKTTIIESLNFATCGEFPPGCSGPCKTNFVHDPKIMARPEVKGQIRLLVKDVRGQSVSVSRTVQVSQRTVKAQFKSVDQVVSRYDATKDCWKSITGRCTDADTEMCLALGVSKSVLSNVLLCHQEDSNWPLDEDSKVKAKFDEIFGSDKYNKCLDELKKSQNKLTDDFKTLLRFFETRSHIPGVFSVL
;
A
#
# COMPACT_ATOMS: atom_id res chain seq x y z
N MET A 1 -8.83 0.82 -19.95
CA MET A 1 -7.45 0.41 -19.59
C MET A 1 -6.89 1.48 -18.67
N SER A 2 -6.43 1.09 -17.48
CA SER A 2 -5.79 2.01 -16.53
C SER A 2 -4.35 2.29 -16.95
N TYR A 3 -3.86 3.50 -16.71
CA TYR A 3 -2.47 3.86 -16.96
C TYR A 3 -2.03 5.09 -16.15
N PHE A 4 -0.73 5.26 -15.95
CA PHE A 4 -0.13 6.43 -15.32
C PHE A 4 -0.10 7.60 -16.33
N GLU A 5 -0.54 8.80 -15.95
CA GLU A 5 -0.51 9.97 -16.84
C GLU A 5 0.64 10.91 -16.50
N LYS A 6 0.76 11.27 -15.23
CA LYS A 6 1.72 12.28 -14.77
C LYS A 6 2.17 11.99 -13.35
N LEU A 7 3.48 12.05 -13.11
CA LEU A 7 4.10 12.00 -11.79
C LEU A 7 4.77 13.35 -11.51
N SER A 8 4.61 13.82 -10.28
CA SER A 8 5.23 15.02 -9.74
C SER A 8 5.97 14.64 -8.47
N ILE A 9 7.26 14.95 -8.40
CA ILE A 9 8.13 14.63 -7.27
C ILE A 9 8.79 15.93 -6.79
N GLN A 10 8.76 16.18 -5.49
CA GLN A 10 9.39 17.34 -4.85
C GLN A 10 9.95 16.93 -3.49
N GLY A 11 11.17 17.37 -3.16
CA GLY A 11 11.78 17.13 -1.85
C GLY A 11 12.03 15.66 -1.52
N ILE A 12 12.25 14.81 -2.53
CA ILE A 12 12.54 13.37 -2.39
C ILE A 12 13.93 13.08 -2.96
N ARG A 13 14.84 12.55 -2.13
CA ARG A 13 16.24 12.28 -2.48
C ARG A 13 16.89 13.41 -3.31
N CYS A 14 17.18 13.18 -4.59
CA CYS A 14 17.85 14.12 -5.48
C CYS A 14 16.94 15.28 -5.96
N PHE A 15 15.62 15.17 -5.79
CA PHE A 15 14.68 16.23 -6.14
C PHE A 15 14.67 17.27 -5.02
N GLY A 16 14.99 18.51 -5.37
CA GLY A 16 15.03 19.63 -4.44
C GLY A 16 13.65 19.91 -3.83
N PRO A 17 13.61 20.55 -2.64
CA PRO A 17 12.36 20.85 -1.96
C PRO A 17 11.67 22.11 -2.50
N ASP A 18 12.36 22.95 -3.26
CA ASP A 18 11.80 24.17 -3.82
C ASP A 18 10.94 23.87 -5.07
N GLU A 19 9.97 24.73 -5.38
CA GLU A 19 9.05 24.51 -6.50
C GLU A 19 9.77 24.49 -7.86
N SER A 20 10.90 25.20 -7.97
CA SER A 20 11.76 25.19 -9.16
C SER A 20 12.36 23.83 -9.47
N ASP A 21 12.54 23.00 -8.44
CA ASP A 21 13.22 21.71 -8.53
C ASP A 21 12.23 20.54 -8.62
N MET A 22 10.94 20.86 -8.80
CA MET A 22 9.88 19.87 -8.94
C MET A 22 10.09 19.05 -10.21
N GLY A 23 10.33 17.75 -10.02
CA GLY A 23 10.42 16.78 -11.11
C GLY A 23 9.04 16.43 -11.63
N ILE A 24 8.72 16.81 -12.87
CA ILE A 24 7.47 16.45 -13.54
C ILE A 24 7.75 15.47 -14.66
N ILE A 25 7.14 14.29 -14.59
CA ILE A 25 7.25 13.23 -15.58
C ILE A 25 5.88 12.97 -16.16
N LYS A 26 5.75 13.00 -17.49
CA LYS A 26 4.54 12.61 -18.21
C LYS A 26 4.80 11.25 -18.84
N PHE A 27 3.93 10.29 -18.56
CA PHE A 27 4.07 8.96 -19.14
C PHE A 27 3.38 8.92 -20.50
N GLY A 28 4.15 8.51 -21.51
CA GLY A 28 3.66 8.22 -22.84
C GLY A 28 3.22 6.76 -22.95
N LEU A 29 2.20 6.52 -23.76
CA LEU A 29 1.77 5.19 -24.18
C LEU A 29 2.31 4.91 -25.59
N PRO A 30 2.76 3.69 -25.90
CA PRO A 30 2.84 2.51 -25.03
C PRO A 30 4.14 2.41 -24.21
N LEU A 31 5.12 3.28 -24.47
CA LEU A 31 6.46 3.21 -23.89
C LEU A 31 6.90 4.59 -23.38
N THR A 32 7.45 4.62 -22.17
CA THR A 32 8.14 5.79 -21.61
C THR A 32 9.59 5.44 -21.36
N LEU A 33 10.52 6.15 -22.00
CA LEU A 33 11.95 5.93 -21.85
C LEU A 33 12.54 6.96 -20.88
N ILE A 34 13.12 6.48 -19.77
CA ILE A 34 13.78 7.32 -18.76
C ILE A 34 15.30 7.11 -18.86
N LEU A 35 16.00 8.11 -19.40
CA LEU A 35 17.46 8.11 -19.56
C LEU A 35 18.10 9.15 -18.64
N GLY A 36 19.35 8.88 -18.27
CA GLY A 36 20.15 9.81 -17.46
C GLY A 36 21.37 9.12 -16.89
N ASN A 37 22.31 9.91 -16.38
CA ASN A 37 23.54 9.39 -15.79
C ASN A 37 23.24 8.63 -14.48
N ASN A 38 24.24 7.89 -13.99
CA ASN A 38 24.14 7.25 -12.69
C ASN A 38 24.05 8.33 -11.59
N GLY A 39 23.16 8.13 -10.63
CA GLY A 39 22.88 9.12 -9.59
C GLY A 39 21.86 10.22 -9.95
N CYS A 40 21.34 10.27 -11.18
CA CYS A 40 20.32 11.27 -11.58
C CYS A 40 18.91 11.00 -11.01
N GLY A 41 18.73 10.02 -10.11
CA GLY A 41 17.43 9.73 -9.51
C GLY A 41 16.48 8.86 -10.36
N LYS A 42 16.97 8.13 -11.37
CA LYS A 42 16.15 7.19 -12.16
C LYS A 42 15.40 6.17 -11.27
N THR A 43 16.12 5.54 -10.35
CA THR A 43 15.54 4.61 -9.37
C THR A 43 14.56 5.33 -8.44
N THR A 44 14.84 6.59 -8.07
CA THR A 44 13.95 7.44 -7.25
C THR A 44 12.59 7.68 -7.89
N ILE A 45 12.52 7.75 -9.22
CA ILE A 45 11.25 7.88 -9.93
C ILE A 45 10.38 6.63 -9.70
N ILE A 46 10.96 5.44 -9.84
CA ILE A 46 10.25 4.16 -9.64
C ILE A 46 9.86 3.97 -8.17
N GLU A 47 10.77 4.30 -7.25
CA GLU A 47 10.49 4.32 -5.81
C GLU A 47 9.33 5.28 -5.46
N SER A 48 9.28 6.45 -6.08
CA SER A 48 8.21 7.44 -5.87
C SER A 48 6.87 6.94 -6.43
N LEU A 49 6.88 6.20 -7.55
CA LEU A 49 5.69 5.53 -8.06
C LEU A 49 5.18 4.50 -7.05
N ASN A 50 6.05 3.62 -6.55
CA ASN A 50 5.66 2.59 -5.59
C ASN A 50 5.14 3.21 -4.28
N PHE A 51 5.78 4.27 -3.80
CA PHE A 51 5.30 5.02 -2.65
C PHE A 51 3.94 5.68 -2.90
N ALA A 52 3.71 6.26 -4.08
CA ALA A 52 2.43 6.87 -4.43
C ALA A 52 1.29 5.84 -4.48
N THR A 53 1.52 4.68 -5.09
CA THR A 53 0.51 3.64 -5.29
C THR A 53 0.28 2.79 -4.03
N CYS A 54 1.36 2.28 -3.44
CA CYS A 54 1.31 1.24 -2.40
C CYS A 54 1.71 1.76 -1.01
N GLY A 55 2.16 3.01 -0.90
CA GLY A 55 2.61 3.58 0.38
C GLY A 55 3.92 2.96 0.91
N GLU A 56 4.59 2.15 0.10
CA GLU A 56 5.80 1.43 0.49
C GLU A 56 7.05 2.27 0.28
N PHE A 57 7.96 2.20 1.25
CA PHE A 57 9.25 2.86 1.15
C PHE A 57 10.25 1.93 0.46
N PRO A 58 11.30 2.48 -0.16
CA PRO A 58 12.37 1.69 -0.73
C PRO A 58 13.01 0.73 0.29
N PRO A 59 13.57 -0.40 -0.15
CA PRO A 59 14.37 -1.26 0.72
C PRO A 59 15.52 -0.43 1.34
N GLY A 60 15.81 -0.69 2.61
CA GLY A 60 16.76 0.12 3.40
C GLY A 60 16.20 1.42 4.00
N CYS A 61 15.01 1.88 3.59
CA CYS A 61 14.33 3.03 4.17
C CYS A 61 13.24 2.62 5.20
N SER A 62 13.54 1.66 6.07
CA SER A 62 12.63 1.20 7.14
C SER A 62 13.05 1.72 8.52
N GLY A 63 12.08 1.89 9.42
CA GLY A 63 12.32 2.37 10.79
C GLY A 63 12.99 3.77 10.85
N PRO A 64 14.16 3.93 11.51
CA PRO A 64 14.84 5.22 11.67
C PRO A 64 15.43 5.77 10.35
N CYS A 65 15.59 4.94 9.31
CA CYS A 65 16.15 5.33 8.02
C CYS A 65 15.13 5.92 7.04
N LYS A 66 13.86 6.07 7.44
CA LYS A 66 12.82 6.75 6.63
C LYS A 66 13.17 8.19 6.27
N THR A 67 14.08 8.80 7.03
CA THR A 67 14.61 10.14 6.76
C THR A 67 15.38 10.21 5.44
N ASN A 68 15.97 9.11 4.97
CA ASN A 68 16.80 9.06 3.77
C ASN A 68 15.98 9.12 2.48
N PHE A 69 14.66 8.93 2.57
CA PHE A 69 13.77 9.05 1.42
C PHE A 69 13.48 10.52 1.08
N VAL A 70 13.37 11.37 2.10
CA VAL A 70 13.16 12.82 1.93
C VAL A 70 14.51 13.48 1.74
N HIS A 71 14.53 14.59 1.00
CA HIS A 71 15.75 15.39 0.82
C HIS A 71 16.33 15.83 2.17
N ASP A 72 17.65 15.69 2.36
CA ASP A 72 18.29 15.94 3.65
C ASP A 72 18.20 17.44 4.02
N PRO A 73 17.58 17.80 5.15
CA PRO A 73 17.52 19.19 5.61
C PRO A 73 18.89 19.85 5.80
N LYS A 74 19.94 19.06 6.09
CA LYS A 74 21.30 19.57 6.27
C LYS A 74 21.90 20.15 5.00
N ILE A 75 21.59 19.56 3.84
CA ILE A 75 22.09 20.02 2.53
C ILE A 75 21.53 21.40 2.21
N MET A 76 20.27 21.64 2.59
CA MET A 76 19.57 22.91 2.35
C MET A 76 19.72 23.92 3.49
N ALA A 77 20.41 23.58 4.57
CA ALA A 77 20.52 24.36 5.80
C ALA A 77 19.16 24.84 6.34
N ARG A 78 18.09 24.06 6.15
CA ARG A 78 16.73 24.35 6.64
C ARG A 78 16.40 23.45 7.84
N PRO A 79 15.63 23.93 8.84
CA PRO A 79 15.24 23.11 9.99
C PRO A 79 14.25 21.99 9.61
N GLU A 80 13.54 22.16 8.49
CA GLU A 80 12.51 21.25 8.02
C GLU A 80 12.48 21.20 6.50
N VAL A 81 12.31 20.00 5.96
CA VAL A 81 12.08 19.77 4.54
C VAL A 81 10.81 18.94 4.35
N LYS A 82 9.98 19.35 3.40
CA LYS A 82 8.77 18.64 3.00
C LYS A 82 9.01 17.95 1.66
N GLY A 83 8.68 16.67 1.60
CA GLY A 83 8.63 15.88 0.39
C GLY A 83 7.19 15.69 -0.05
N GLN A 84 6.89 15.90 -1.31
CA GLN A 84 5.57 15.67 -1.88
C GLN A 84 5.66 14.85 -3.16
N ILE A 85 4.84 13.80 -3.24
CA ILE A 85 4.69 12.99 -4.45
C ILE A 85 3.22 13.07 -4.87
N ARG A 86 2.97 13.50 -6.11
CA ARG A 86 1.64 13.48 -6.72
C ARG A 86 1.64 12.60 -7.96
N LEU A 87 0.73 11.65 -8.02
CA LEU A 87 0.56 10.76 -9.18
C LEU A 87 -0.86 10.91 -9.71
N LEU A 88 -0.96 11.17 -11.01
CA LEU A 88 -2.19 11.20 -11.78
C LEU A 88 -2.30 9.92 -12.59
N VAL A 89 -3.42 9.22 -12.46
CA VAL A 89 -3.72 7.97 -13.16
C VAL A 89 -5.09 8.03 -13.80
N LYS A 90 -5.29 7.28 -14.89
CA LYS A 90 -6.64 6.91 -15.33
C LYS A 90 -7.05 5.58 -14.74
N ASP A 91 -8.25 5.57 -14.19
CA ASP A 91 -8.92 4.39 -13.64
C ASP A 91 -9.28 3.40 -14.79
N VAL A 92 -9.57 2.15 -14.45
CA VAL A 92 -10.17 1.16 -15.35
C VAL A 92 -11.46 1.67 -15.98
N ARG A 93 -12.18 2.56 -15.30
CA ARG A 93 -13.40 3.25 -15.76
C ARG A 93 -13.14 4.47 -16.65
N GLY A 94 -11.88 4.84 -16.89
CA GLY A 94 -11.49 6.00 -17.70
C GLY A 94 -11.56 7.36 -16.99
N GLN A 95 -11.88 7.38 -15.70
CA GLN A 95 -11.88 8.59 -14.88
C GLN A 95 -10.47 8.92 -14.36
N SER A 96 -10.14 10.20 -14.26
CA SER A 96 -8.85 10.64 -13.73
C SER A 96 -8.87 10.60 -12.20
N VAL A 97 -7.85 9.98 -11.61
CA VAL A 97 -7.65 9.87 -10.17
C VAL A 97 -6.27 10.42 -9.85
N SER A 98 -6.18 11.30 -8.86
CA SER A 98 -4.92 11.84 -8.38
C SER A 98 -4.68 11.42 -6.94
N VAL A 99 -3.50 10.90 -6.64
CA VAL A 99 -3.03 10.65 -5.27
C VAL A 99 -1.90 11.62 -4.96
N SER A 100 -1.95 12.23 -3.78
CA SER A 100 -0.93 13.14 -3.25
C SER A 100 -0.52 12.66 -1.87
N ARG A 101 0.76 12.30 -1.72
CA ARG A 101 1.35 11.94 -0.42
C ARG A 101 2.39 12.98 -0.04
N THR A 102 2.23 13.53 1.15
CA THR A 102 3.13 14.55 1.71
C THR A 102 3.80 14.00 2.96
N VAL A 103 5.12 14.03 2.97
CA VAL A 103 5.99 13.61 4.06
C VAL A 103 6.90 14.76 4.46
N GLN A 104 7.41 14.72 5.69
CA GLN A 104 8.21 15.80 6.25
C GLN A 104 9.33 15.21 7.08
N VAL A 105 10.52 15.79 6.95
CA VAL A 105 11.65 15.52 7.84
C VAL A 105 12.05 16.81 8.53
N SER A 106 12.07 16.79 9.85
CA SER A 106 12.57 17.90 10.68
C SER A 106 13.88 17.51 11.34
N GLN A 107 14.88 18.39 11.25
CA GLN A 107 16.17 18.20 11.88
C GLN A 107 16.08 18.71 13.33
N ARG A 108 16.04 17.79 14.30
CA ARG A 108 16.24 18.13 15.72
C ARG A 108 17.73 18.05 16.07
N THR A 109 18.09 18.63 17.22
CA THR A 109 19.47 18.79 17.70
C THR A 109 20.33 17.52 17.69
N VAL A 110 19.71 16.33 17.81
CA VAL A 110 20.42 15.04 17.88
C VAL A 110 20.07 14.08 16.73
N LYS A 111 18.82 14.09 16.23
CA LYS A 111 18.36 13.16 15.18
C LYS A 111 17.31 13.82 14.27
N ALA A 112 17.32 13.46 12.99
CA ALA A 112 16.27 13.82 12.06
C ALA A 112 15.00 13.01 12.38
N GLN A 113 13.83 13.66 12.39
CA GLN A 113 12.54 13.04 12.69
C GLN A 113 11.67 13.04 11.43
N PHE A 114 11.21 11.85 11.03
CA PHE A 114 10.26 11.68 9.93
C PHE A 114 8.81 11.78 10.43
N LYS A 115 7.97 12.49 9.68
CA LYS A 115 6.52 12.61 9.91
C LYS A 115 5.78 12.47 8.58
N SER A 116 4.79 11.57 8.52
CA SER A 116 3.81 11.57 7.43
C SER A 116 2.81 12.69 7.70
N VAL A 117 2.66 13.61 6.76
CA VAL A 117 1.82 14.81 6.93
C VAL A 117 0.42 14.56 6.44
N ASP A 118 0.28 14.17 5.17
CA ASP A 118 -1.02 14.07 4.52
C ASP A 118 -1.03 13.03 3.39
N GLN A 119 -2.20 12.44 3.16
CA GLN A 119 -2.47 11.47 2.09
C GLN A 119 -3.86 11.75 1.52
N VAL A 120 -3.90 12.36 0.34
CA VAL A 120 -5.12 12.82 -0.32
C VAL A 120 -5.32 12.07 -1.62
N VAL A 121 -6.46 11.42 -1.78
CA VAL A 121 -6.92 10.83 -3.04
C VAL A 121 -8.10 11.65 -3.55
N SER A 122 -8.03 12.10 -4.79
CA SER A 122 -9.09 12.86 -5.45
C SER A 122 -9.48 12.20 -6.77
N ARG A 123 -10.78 12.14 -7.05
CA ARG A 123 -11.31 11.75 -8.36
C ARG A 123 -11.86 12.97 -9.07
N TYR A 124 -11.58 13.04 -10.36
CA TYR A 124 -12.15 14.08 -11.21
C TYR A 124 -13.58 13.71 -11.60
N ASP A 125 -14.53 14.59 -11.27
CA ASP A 125 -15.94 14.44 -11.61
C ASP A 125 -16.24 15.22 -12.89
N ALA A 126 -16.40 14.50 -14.00
CA ALA A 126 -16.71 15.09 -15.31
C ALA A 126 -18.07 15.79 -15.35
N THR A 127 -19.00 15.51 -14.43
CA THR A 127 -20.33 16.13 -14.43
C THR A 127 -20.34 17.52 -13.81
N LYS A 128 -19.42 17.79 -12.88
CA LYS A 128 -19.31 19.07 -12.14
C LYS A 128 -18.04 19.84 -12.48
N ASP A 129 -17.23 19.32 -13.40
CA ASP A 129 -15.91 19.84 -13.76
C ASP A 129 -15.05 20.18 -12.52
N CYS A 130 -15.06 19.29 -11.53
CA CYS A 130 -14.37 19.54 -10.28
C CYS A 130 -13.68 18.30 -9.72
N TRP A 131 -12.60 18.53 -8.98
CA TRP A 131 -11.91 17.48 -8.24
C TRP A 131 -12.63 17.24 -6.91
N LYS A 132 -13.10 16.01 -6.71
CA LYS A 132 -13.69 15.57 -5.45
C LYS A 132 -12.66 14.77 -4.66
N SER A 133 -12.23 15.32 -3.52
CA SER A 133 -11.42 14.56 -2.57
C SER A 133 -12.28 13.45 -1.95
N ILE A 134 -11.74 12.24 -1.91
CA ILE A 134 -12.40 11.04 -1.39
C ILE A 134 -12.01 10.82 0.07
N THR A 135 -10.79 11.19 0.45
CA THR A 135 -10.25 10.87 1.77
C THR A 135 -10.40 12.03 2.77
N GLY A 136 -11.27 11.83 3.75
CA GLY A 136 -11.04 12.22 5.14
C GLY A 136 -10.60 10.96 5.91
N ARG A 137 -9.66 11.09 6.85
CA ARG A 137 -9.08 10.05 7.74
C ARG A 137 -9.73 8.63 7.62
N CYS A 138 -8.92 7.64 7.21
CA CYS A 138 -9.18 6.19 7.31
C CYS A 138 -9.97 5.49 6.18
N THR A 139 -9.97 5.99 4.94
CA THR A 139 -10.02 5.08 3.78
C THR A 139 -8.60 4.93 3.26
N ASP A 140 -8.06 3.71 3.30
CA ASP A 140 -6.68 3.41 2.91
C ASP A 140 -6.46 3.88 1.47
N ALA A 141 -5.71 4.98 1.30
CA ALA A 141 -5.35 5.52 -0.01
C ALA A 141 -4.76 4.43 -0.93
N ASP A 142 -4.03 3.48 -0.34
CA ASP A 142 -3.49 2.30 -1.00
C ASP A 142 -4.59 1.43 -1.64
N THR A 143 -5.69 1.19 -0.92
CA THR A 143 -6.82 0.37 -1.39
C THR A 143 -7.54 1.06 -2.55
N GLU A 144 -7.81 2.36 -2.43
CA GLU A 144 -8.41 3.15 -3.52
C GLU A 144 -7.52 3.15 -4.77
N MET A 145 -6.21 3.27 -4.60
CA MET A 145 -5.26 3.22 -5.72
C MET A 145 -5.19 1.84 -6.36
N CYS A 146 -5.21 0.76 -5.58
CA CYS A 146 -5.27 -0.61 -6.09
C CYS A 146 -6.57 -0.84 -6.89
N LEU A 147 -7.71 -0.34 -6.39
CA LEU A 147 -8.99 -0.42 -7.08
C LEU A 147 -8.99 0.39 -8.38
N ALA A 148 -8.44 1.60 -8.37
CA ALA A 148 -8.36 2.45 -9.55
C ALA A 148 -7.45 1.86 -10.64
N LEU A 149 -6.33 1.24 -10.24
CA LEU A 149 -5.42 0.59 -11.19
C LEU A 149 -5.96 -0.78 -11.63
N GLY A 150 -6.83 -1.42 -10.85
CA GLY A 150 -7.34 -2.76 -11.09
C GLY A 150 -6.32 -3.86 -10.81
N VAL A 151 -5.33 -3.57 -9.96
CA VAL A 151 -4.19 -4.45 -9.67
C VAL A 151 -4.00 -4.55 -8.15
N SER A 152 -3.65 -5.74 -7.65
CA SER A 152 -3.38 -5.92 -6.22
C SER A 152 -2.07 -5.23 -5.80
N LYS A 153 -1.98 -4.88 -4.52
CA LYS A 153 -0.79 -4.27 -3.93
C LYS A 153 0.47 -5.11 -4.21
N SER A 154 0.38 -6.42 -4.01
CA SER A 154 1.49 -7.35 -4.18
C SER A 154 1.95 -7.45 -5.63
N VAL A 155 1.05 -7.34 -6.61
CA VAL A 155 1.43 -7.28 -8.03
C VAL A 155 2.07 -5.93 -8.37
N LEU A 156 1.57 -4.82 -7.83
CA LEU A 156 2.18 -3.51 -8.01
C LEU A 156 3.61 -3.48 -7.46
N SER A 157 3.84 -3.96 -6.24
CA SER A 157 5.16 -3.89 -5.59
C SER A 157 6.14 -4.96 -6.10
N ASN A 158 5.70 -6.23 -6.23
CA ASN A 158 6.62 -7.33 -6.58
C ASN A 158 6.83 -7.53 -8.09
N VAL A 159 5.91 -7.04 -8.94
CA VAL A 159 5.95 -7.31 -10.40
C VAL A 159 6.07 -6.03 -11.22
N LEU A 160 5.20 -5.03 -11.03
CA LEU A 160 5.14 -3.84 -11.89
C LEU A 160 6.17 -2.76 -11.50
N LEU A 161 6.33 -2.51 -10.21
CA LEU A 161 7.18 -1.48 -9.62
C LEU A 161 8.22 -2.12 -8.70
N CYS A 162 8.78 -3.25 -9.13
CA CYS A 162 9.80 -3.97 -8.40
C CYS A 162 11.05 -3.10 -8.23
N HIS A 163 11.60 -3.09 -7.01
CA HIS A 163 12.81 -2.34 -6.72
C HIS A 163 14.02 -2.97 -7.42
N GLN A 164 14.97 -2.14 -7.85
CA GLN A 164 16.16 -2.60 -8.59
C GLN A 164 16.98 -3.65 -7.82
N GLU A 165 17.09 -3.51 -6.50
CA GLU A 165 17.81 -4.47 -5.64
C GLU A 165 17.06 -5.79 -5.45
N ASP A 166 15.75 -5.79 -5.68
CA ASP A 166 14.86 -6.93 -5.45
C ASP A 166 14.37 -7.55 -6.77
N SER A 167 14.87 -7.08 -7.93
CA SER A 167 14.42 -7.54 -9.25
C SER A 167 14.70 -9.02 -9.51
N ASN A 168 15.70 -9.57 -8.82
CA ASN A 168 16.13 -10.95 -8.98
C ASN A 168 15.43 -11.89 -7.98
N TRP A 169 14.38 -11.43 -7.30
CA TRP A 169 13.63 -12.25 -6.35
C TRP A 169 13.16 -13.60 -6.88
N PRO A 170 12.83 -13.81 -8.18
CA PRO A 170 12.46 -15.14 -8.66
C PRO A 170 13.59 -16.17 -8.61
N LEU A 171 14.83 -15.72 -8.45
CA LEU A 171 16.04 -16.55 -8.33
C LEU A 171 16.54 -16.67 -6.88
N ASP A 172 15.82 -16.09 -5.91
CA ASP A 172 16.14 -16.20 -4.49
C ASP A 172 15.73 -17.59 -3.96
N GLU A 173 15.96 -17.85 -2.68
CA GLU A 173 15.63 -19.10 -2.02
C GLU A 173 14.13 -19.47 -2.16
N ASP A 174 13.87 -20.76 -2.33
CA ASP A 174 12.51 -21.34 -2.51
C ASP A 174 11.49 -20.82 -1.48
N SER A 175 11.92 -20.62 -0.23
CA SER A 175 11.07 -20.13 0.86
C SER A 175 10.55 -18.70 0.61
N LYS A 176 11.43 -17.80 0.17
CA LYS A 176 11.10 -16.40 -0.12
C LYS A 176 10.32 -16.25 -1.42
N VAL A 177 10.71 -17.01 -2.44
CA VAL A 177 9.99 -17.08 -3.72
C VAL A 177 8.55 -17.53 -3.49
N LYS A 178 8.37 -18.61 -2.72
CA LYS A 178 7.04 -19.11 -2.36
C LYS A 178 6.22 -18.07 -1.60
N ALA A 179 6.82 -17.38 -0.63
CA ALA A 179 6.12 -16.33 0.11
C ALA A 179 5.63 -15.20 -0.81
N LYS A 180 6.44 -14.74 -1.76
CA LYS A 180 6.02 -13.72 -2.75
C LYS A 180 4.92 -14.23 -3.68
N PHE A 181 4.99 -15.50 -4.12
CA PHE A 181 3.92 -16.10 -4.90
C PHE A 181 2.61 -16.21 -4.12
N ASP A 182 2.66 -16.67 -2.87
CA ASP A 182 1.49 -16.76 -2.00
C ASP A 182 0.86 -15.37 -1.77
N GLU A 183 1.68 -14.32 -1.69
CA GLU A 183 1.23 -12.93 -1.60
C GLU A 183 0.56 -12.44 -2.90
N ILE A 184 1.16 -12.74 -4.06
CA ILE A 184 0.65 -12.37 -5.39
C ILE A 184 -0.70 -13.04 -5.66
N PHE A 185 -0.83 -14.34 -5.35
CA PHE A 185 -2.07 -15.09 -5.55
C PHE A 185 -3.08 -14.88 -4.41
N GLY A 186 -2.66 -14.27 -3.30
CA GLY A 186 -3.50 -14.08 -2.12
C GLY A 186 -3.89 -15.41 -1.45
N SER A 187 -3.09 -16.46 -1.60
CA SER A 187 -3.33 -17.82 -1.06
C SER A 187 -3.59 -17.78 0.45
N ASP A 188 -2.91 -16.89 1.17
CA ASP A 188 -3.07 -16.71 2.62
C ASP A 188 -4.49 -16.35 3.04
N LYS A 189 -5.20 -15.55 2.24
CA LYS A 189 -6.59 -15.17 2.56
C LYS A 189 -7.52 -16.38 2.48
N TYR A 190 -7.31 -17.21 1.46
CA TYR A 190 -8.06 -18.45 1.28
C TYR A 190 -7.75 -19.45 2.40
N ASN A 191 -6.47 -19.62 2.75
CA ASN A 191 -6.05 -20.51 3.85
C ASN A 191 -6.65 -20.08 5.20
N LYS A 192 -6.63 -18.78 5.51
CA LYS A 192 -7.26 -18.23 6.72
C LYS A 192 -8.77 -18.47 6.74
N CYS A 193 -9.46 -18.26 5.62
CA CYS A 193 -10.89 -18.50 5.51
C CYS A 193 -11.22 -19.99 5.73
N LEU A 194 -10.43 -20.90 5.15
CA LEU A 194 -10.58 -22.34 5.36
C LEU A 194 -10.37 -22.75 6.83
N ASP A 195 -9.39 -22.16 7.50
CA ASP A 195 -9.12 -22.43 8.92
C ASP A 195 -10.25 -21.93 9.83
N GLU A 196 -10.83 -20.76 9.54
CA GLU A 196 -12.01 -20.25 10.25
C GLU A 196 -13.24 -21.13 10.04
N LEU A 197 -13.42 -21.63 8.82
CA LEU A 197 -14.53 -22.53 8.48
C LEU A 197 -14.41 -23.87 9.23
N LYS A 198 -13.20 -24.46 9.27
CA LYS A 198 -12.91 -25.66 10.07
C LYS A 198 -13.12 -25.42 11.57
N LYS A 199 -12.66 -24.29 12.10
CA LYS A 199 -12.89 -23.92 13.51
C LYS A 199 -14.39 -23.82 13.83
N SER A 200 -15.16 -23.23 12.93
CA SER A 200 -16.62 -23.09 13.09
C SER A 200 -17.33 -24.44 13.04
N GLN A 201 -16.91 -25.33 12.14
CA GLN A 201 -17.40 -26.70 12.06
C GLN A 201 -17.11 -27.50 13.34
N ASN A 202 -15.90 -27.39 13.89
CA ASN A 202 -15.53 -28.06 15.13
C ASN A 202 -16.35 -27.54 16.31
N LYS A 203 -16.55 -26.22 16.42
CA LYS A 203 -17.43 -25.63 17.45
C LYS A 203 -18.85 -26.17 17.37
N LEU A 204 -19.45 -26.19 16.17
CA LEU A 204 -20.80 -26.71 15.99
C LEU A 204 -20.90 -28.20 16.36
N THR A 205 -19.86 -28.98 16.07
CA THR A 205 -19.80 -30.39 16.45
C THR A 205 -19.70 -30.58 17.96
N ASP A 206 -18.93 -29.74 18.64
CA ASP A 206 -18.79 -29.77 20.10
C ASP A 206 -20.08 -29.29 20.80
N ASP A 207 -20.74 -28.27 20.28
CA ASP A 207 -22.06 -27.82 20.73
C ASP A 207 -23.10 -28.93 20.57
N PHE A 208 -23.09 -29.64 19.43
CA PHE A 208 -23.98 -30.77 19.18
C PHE A 208 -23.75 -31.93 20.16
N LYS A 209 -22.49 -32.30 20.44
CA LYS A 209 -22.16 -33.31 21.46
C LYS A 209 -22.61 -32.89 22.86
N THR A 210 -22.47 -31.61 23.17
CA THR A 210 -22.87 -31.06 24.47
C THR A 210 -24.39 -31.12 24.64
N LEU A 211 -25.15 -30.72 23.61
CA LEU A 211 -26.61 -30.85 23.56
C LEU A 211 -27.06 -32.31 23.70
N LEU A 212 -26.44 -33.24 22.98
CA LEU A 212 -26.74 -34.68 23.11
C LEU A 212 -26.54 -35.18 24.55
N ARG A 213 -25.42 -34.83 25.20
CA ARG A 213 -25.18 -35.18 26.61
C ARG A 213 -26.22 -34.57 27.55
N PHE A 214 -26.68 -33.35 27.30
CA PHE A 214 -27.76 -32.72 28.05
C PHE A 214 -29.08 -33.48 27.91
N PHE A 215 -29.41 -33.99 26.71
CA PHE A 215 -30.60 -34.81 26.51
C PHE A 215 -30.49 -36.17 27.21
N GLU A 216 -29.35 -36.85 27.11
CA GLU A 216 -29.10 -38.15 27.78
C GLU A 216 -29.18 -38.05 29.30
N THR A 217 -28.61 -36.99 29.90
CA THR A 217 -28.71 -36.75 31.35
C THR A 217 -30.13 -36.42 31.81
N ARG A 218 -30.92 -35.73 30.98
CA ARG A 218 -32.33 -35.43 31.29
C ARG A 218 -33.23 -36.66 31.20
N SER A 219 -32.94 -37.61 30.30
CA SER A 219 -33.63 -38.90 30.24
C SER A 219 -33.29 -39.85 31.41
N HIS A 220 -32.24 -39.54 32.17
CA HIS A 220 -31.81 -40.32 33.34
C HIS A 220 -32.23 -39.73 34.69
N ILE A 221 -33.10 -38.71 34.72
CA ILE A 221 -33.78 -38.27 35.95
C ILE A 221 -35.10 -39.05 36.04
N PRO A 222 -35.22 -40.08 36.90
CA PRO A 222 -36.50 -40.72 37.15
C PRO A 222 -37.30 -39.80 38.09
N GLY A 223 -38.26 -39.03 37.57
CA GLY A 223 -39.16 -38.31 38.48
C GLY A 223 -40.01 -37.14 37.96
N VAL A 224 -39.94 -36.72 36.69
CA VAL A 224 -40.74 -35.54 36.23
C VAL A 224 -41.65 -35.84 35.04
N PHE A 225 -41.99 -37.10 34.82
CA PHE A 225 -43.18 -37.50 34.03
C PHE A 225 -44.20 -38.17 34.94
N SER A 226 -44.61 -37.45 35.98
CA SER A 226 -45.86 -37.71 36.70
C SER A 226 -46.32 -36.37 37.25
N VAL A 227 -47.19 -35.70 36.47
CA VAL A 227 -48.39 -34.97 36.90
C VAL A 227 -48.80 -34.09 35.71
N LEU A 228 -49.95 -34.46 35.12
CA LEU A 228 -50.82 -33.73 34.18
C LEU A 228 -50.31 -33.52 32.75
#